data_AF-A0A8J2WDX6-F1
#
_entry.id   AF-A0A8J2WDX6-F1
#
_cell.length_a   1.000
_cell.length_b   1.000
_cell.length_c   1.000
_cell.angle_alpha   90.00
_cell.angle_beta   90.00
_cell.angle_gamma   90.00
#
_symmetry.space_group_name_H-M   'P 1'
#
loop_
_entity.id
_entity.type
_entity.pdbx_description
1 polymer ?
#
loop_
_entity_poly.entity_id
_entity_poly.type
_entity_poly.pdbx_seq_one_letter_code
_entity_poly.pdbx_strand_id
1 'polypeptide(L)'
;MKRCSSYVGMINNGAQDVSIVLHELMHAAGFFHEHTRPDRDIFIRINFENILEKIKIEHVLNFNTNDASKLTTLGLPYDYGKKRFIM
;
A
#
# COMPACT_ATOMS: atom_id res chain seq x y z
N MET A 1 -19.39 -9.11 17.73
CA MET A 1 -18.61 -8.47 16.65
C MET A 1 -18.40 -7.01 17.00
N LYS A 2 -17.16 -6.57 17.20
CA LYS A 2 -16.84 -5.14 17.41
C LYS A 2 -16.76 -4.46 16.02
N ARG A 3 -17.44 -3.33 15.84
CA ARG A 3 -17.41 -2.51 14.62
C ARG A 3 -16.96 -1.10 14.99
N CYS A 4 -15.98 -0.55 14.27
CA CYS A 4 -15.49 0.82 14.43
C CYS A 4 -15.98 1.68 13.25
N SER A 5 -16.18 2.97 13.48
CA SER A 5 -16.49 3.97 12.46
C SER A 5 -15.33 4.96 12.36
N SER A 6 -14.84 5.22 11.15
CA SER A 6 -13.75 6.15 10.82
C SER A 6 -14.16 6.96 9.59
N TYR A 7 -13.82 8.26 9.56
CA TYR A 7 -13.97 9.12 8.38
C TYR A 7 -12.88 8.86 7.32
N VAL A 8 -11.78 8.22 7.71
CA VAL A 8 -10.69 7.83 6.82
C VAL A 8 -10.93 6.38 6.39
N GLY A 9 -11.03 6.14 5.07
CA GLY A 9 -11.36 4.82 4.48
C GLY A 9 -12.86 4.47 4.43
N MET A 10 -13.76 5.43 4.53
CA MET A 10 -15.21 5.15 4.57
C MET A 10 -15.78 4.78 3.20
N ILE A 11 -16.04 3.49 2.99
CA ILE A 11 -16.77 2.98 1.82
C ILE A 11 -18.25 2.76 2.20
N ASN A 12 -19.18 3.36 1.44
CA ASN A 12 -20.64 3.16 1.51
C ASN A 12 -21.31 3.38 2.89
N ASN A 13 -20.80 4.31 3.73
CA ASN A 13 -21.30 4.55 5.10
C ASN A 13 -21.36 3.29 6.00
N GLY A 14 -20.61 2.24 5.66
CA GLY A 14 -20.59 0.96 6.38
C GLY A 14 -19.49 0.88 7.42
N ALA A 15 -19.60 -0.12 8.31
CA ALA A 15 -18.51 -0.50 9.20
C ALA A 15 -17.28 -0.96 8.40
N GLN A 16 -16.11 -0.46 8.76
CA GLN A 16 -14.86 -0.78 8.07
C GLN A 16 -14.13 -1.94 8.76
N ASP A 17 -13.37 -2.70 7.98
CA ASP A 17 -12.40 -3.63 8.55
C ASP A 17 -11.33 -2.83 9.30
N VAL A 18 -10.94 -3.31 10.49
CA VAL A 18 -9.90 -2.69 11.30
C VAL A 18 -8.59 -2.62 10.52
N SER A 19 -8.34 -3.55 9.60
CA SER A 19 -7.13 -3.52 8.74
C SER A 19 -7.06 -2.27 7.86
N ILE A 20 -8.21 -1.78 7.37
CA ILE A 20 -8.27 -0.57 6.52
C ILE A 20 -7.94 0.66 7.37
N VAL A 21 -8.55 0.77 8.55
CA VAL A 21 -8.26 1.90 9.45
C VAL A 21 -6.78 1.93 9.83
N LEU A 22 -6.18 0.76 10.11
CA LEU A 22 -4.75 0.68 10.40
C LEU A 22 -3.88 1.08 9.21
N HIS A 23 -4.31 0.80 7.98
CA HIS A 23 -3.54 1.09 6.76
C HIS A 23 -3.42 2.59 6.56
N GLU A 24 -4.55 3.28 6.67
CA GLU A 24 -4.60 4.73 6.56
C GLU A 24 -3.87 5.43 7.73
N LEU A 25 -3.94 4.86 8.94
CA LEU A 25 -3.16 5.38 10.07
C LEU A 25 -1.65 5.26 9.84
N MET A 26 -1.19 4.19 9.21
CA MET A 26 0.23 4.04 8.86
C MET A 26 0.66 5.00 7.76
N HIS A 27 -0.19 5.28 6.76
CA HIS A 27 0.06 6.36 5.82
C HIS A 27 0.21 7.71 6.54
N ALA A 28 -0.68 8.01 7.50
CA ALA A 28 -0.57 9.22 8.31
C ALA A 28 0.71 9.25 9.18
N ALA A 29 1.22 8.08 9.59
CA ALA A 29 2.48 7.95 10.32
C ALA A 29 3.73 8.03 9.41
N GLY A 30 3.56 8.07 8.08
CA GLY A 30 4.65 8.22 7.11
C GLY A 30 5.10 6.92 6.44
N PHE A 31 4.31 5.85 6.52
CA PHE A 31 4.57 4.61 5.77
C PHE A 31 3.98 4.70 4.35
N PHE A 32 4.71 4.11 3.40
CA PHE A 32 4.34 4.03 1.99
C PHE A 32 4.10 2.57 1.60
N HIS A 33 3.59 2.33 0.40
CA HIS A 33 3.28 0.97 -0.01
C HIS A 33 4.55 0.10 -0.21
N GLU A 34 4.57 -1.16 0.24
CA GLU A 34 5.75 -2.02 0.24
C GLU A 34 6.21 -2.30 -1.21
N HIS A 35 5.26 -2.40 -2.15
CA HIS A 35 5.56 -2.55 -3.58
C HIS A 35 6.15 -1.30 -4.24
N THR A 36 6.17 -0.17 -3.51
CA THR A 36 6.77 1.10 -3.93
C THR A 36 8.13 1.35 -3.26
N ARG A 37 8.67 0.37 -2.51
CA ARG A 37 10.04 0.48 -1.97
C ARG A 37 11.07 0.66 -3.09
N PRO A 38 12.16 1.41 -2.86
CA PRO A 38 13.22 1.59 -3.84
C PRO A 38 13.91 0.27 -4.26
N ASP A 39 13.92 -0.73 -3.37
CA ASP A 39 14.55 -2.05 -3.58
C ASP A 39 13.55 -3.12 -4.08
N ARG A 40 12.30 -2.75 -4.38
CA ARG A 40 11.24 -3.73 -4.70
C ARG A 40 11.56 -4.64 -5.88
N ASP A 41 12.31 -4.16 -6.88
CA ASP A 41 12.64 -4.92 -8.10
C ASP A 41 13.55 -6.13 -7.82
N ILE A 42 14.16 -6.21 -6.63
CA ILE A 42 14.90 -7.40 -6.17
C ILE A 42 13.93 -8.52 -5.73
N PHE A 43 12.72 -8.17 -5.32
CA PHE A 43 11.77 -9.05 -4.63
C PHE A 43 10.55 -9.41 -5.49
N ILE A 44 10.07 -8.49 -6.32
CA ILE A 44 8.88 -8.65 -7.14
C ILE A 44 9.07 -8.04 -8.54
N ARG A 45 8.29 -8.54 -9.50
CA ARG A 45 8.16 -7.96 -10.84
C ARG A 45 6.73 -7.53 -11.08
N ILE A 46 6.52 -6.26 -11.44
CA ILE A 46 5.21 -5.77 -11.88
C ILE A 46 5.00 -6.18 -13.34
N ASN A 47 3.95 -6.96 -13.61
CA ASN A 47 3.53 -7.23 -14.98
C ASN A 47 2.56 -6.13 -15.45
N PHE A 48 3.11 -5.07 -16.02
CA PHE A 48 2.33 -3.89 -16.47
C PHE A 48 1.31 -4.21 -17.58
N GLU A 49 1.47 -5.32 -18.30
CA GLU A 49 0.51 -5.79 -19.30
C GLU A 49 -0.84 -6.19 -18.70
N ASN A 50 -0.84 -6.55 -17.41
CA ASN A 50 -2.05 -6.94 -16.68
C ASN A 50 -2.79 -5.73 -16.07
N ILE A 51 -2.26 -4.51 -16.21
CA ILE A 51 -2.96 -3.31 -15.75
C ILE A 51 -4.09 -3.00 -16.74
N LEU A 52 -5.30 -2.81 -16.20
CA LEU A 52 -6.50 -2.51 -16.98
C LEU A 52 -6.25 -1.34 -17.94
N GLU A 53 -6.35 -1.63 -19.24
CA GLU A 53 -5.98 -0.69 -20.31
C GLU A 53 -6.73 0.66 -20.18
N LYS A 54 -8.01 0.62 -19.78
CA LYS A 54 -8.88 1.80 -19.62
C LYS A 54 -8.33 2.84 -18.63
N ILE A 55 -7.53 2.42 -17.67
CA ILE A 55 -7.01 3.26 -16.56
C ILE A 55 -5.49 3.17 -16.45
N LYS A 56 -4.82 2.59 -17.45
CA LYS A 56 -3.42 2.20 -17.39
C LYS A 56 -2.48 3.36 -17.09
N ILE A 57 -2.70 4.52 -17.71
CA ILE A 57 -1.87 5.71 -17.50
C ILE A 57 -1.89 6.13 -16.02
N GLU A 58 -3.07 6.19 -15.41
CA GLU A 58 -3.22 6.58 -14.00
C GLU A 58 -2.68 5.49 -13.07
N HIS A 59 -2.97 4.22 -13.37
CA HIS A 59 -2.63 3.11 -12.49
C HIS A 59 -1.16 2.73 -12.51
N VAL A 60 -0.44 2.96 -13.60
CA VAL A 60 1.02 2.74 -13.67
C VAL A 60 1.74 3.58 -12.62
N LEU A 61 1.26 4.80 -12.35
CA LEU A 61 1.86 5.68 -11.34
C LEU A 61 1.81 5.09 -9.92
N ASN A 62 0.80 4.27 -9.62
CA ASN A 62 0.67 3.60 -8.32
C ASN A 62 1.76 2.52 -8.08
N PHE A 63 2.52 2.15 -9.12
CA PHE A 63 3.59 1.13 -9.05
C PHE A 63 5.00 1.73 -9.17
N ASN A 64 5.10 3.06 -9.23
CA ASN A 64 6.39 3.73 -9.21
C ASN A 64 7.07 3.53 -7.86
N THR A 65 8.38 3.29 -7.89
CA THR A 65 9.17 3.25 -6.67
C THR A 65 9.34 4.66 -6.12
N ASN A 66 9.42 4.78 -4.80
CA ASN A 66 9.74 6.03 -4.16
C ASN A 66 11.25 6.31 -4.23
N ASP A 67 11.59 7.57 -4.01
CA ASP A 67 12.97 8.06 -3.99
C ASP A 67 13.75 7.46 -2.79
N ALA A 68 14.83 6.74 -3.09
CA ALA A 68 15.70 6.11 -2.09
C ALA A 68 16.35 7.11 -1.12
N SER A 69 16.45 8.39 -1.49
CA SER A 69 16.99 9.43 -0.61
C SER A 69 15.97 9.93 0.43
N LYS A 70 14.68 9.64 0.24
CA LYS A 70 13.58 10.13 1.09
C LYS A 70 12.98 9.06 1.99
N LEU A 71 13.22 7.79 1.71
CA LEU A 71 12.70 6.68 2.49
C LEU A 71 13.82 5.84 3.09
N THR A 72 13.49 5.20 4.20
CA THR A 72 14.29 4.17 4.84
C THR A 72 13.47 2.90 4.96
N THR A 73 14.10 1.76 4.74
CA THR A 73 13.51 0.43 5.02
C THR A 73 13.58 0.09 6.51
N LEU A 74 14.18 0.98 7.33
CA LEU A 74 14.53 0.73 8.73
C LEU A 74 15.43 -0.50 8.93
N GLY A 75 16.08 -0.96 7.86
CA GLY A 75 16.86 -2.21 7.85
C GLY A 75 15.99 -3.48 7.92
N LEU A 76 14.68 -3.37 7.70
CA LEU A 76 13.75 -4.49 7.74
C LEU A 76 13.70 -5.22 6.39
N PRO A 77 13.54 -6.56 6.40
CA PRO A 77 13.37 -7.35 5.18
C PRO A 77 12.08 -6.97 4.45
N TYR A 78 12.00 -7.28 3.16
CA TYR A 78 10.80 -7.09 2.35
C TYR A 78 9.65 -7.98 2.85
N ASP A 79 8.46 -7.41 3.09
CA ASP A 79 7.29 -8.17 3.57
C ASP A 79 6.28 -8.47 2.45
N TYR A 80 6.16 -9.75 2.08
CA TYR A 80 5.18 -10.22 1.10
C TYR A 80 3.74 -10.32 1.64
N GLY A 81 3.50 -10.04 2.92
CA GLY A 81 2.15 -9.99 3.48
C GLY A 81 1.56 -11.31 3.92
N LYS A 82 2.28 -12.03 4.76
CA LYS A 82 1.69 -13.21 5.44
C LYS A 82 0.60 -12.82 6.45
N LYS A 83 0.48 -11.54 6.78
CA LYS A 83 -0.59 -10.97 7.61
C LYS A 83 -1.41 -10.02 6.74
N ARG A 84 -2.69 -9.85 7.09
CA ARG A 84 -3.70 -9.02 6.40
C ARG A 84 -3.42 -7.50 6.51
N PHE A 85 -2.14 -7.14 6.59
CA PHE A 85 -1.62 -5.80 6.80
C PHE A 85 -0.23 -5.71 6.19
N ILE A 86 -0.12 -5.13 5.00
CA ILE A 86 1.11 -4.63 4.41
C ILE A 86 0.86 -3.15 4.15
N MET A 87 1.83 -2.32 4.52
CA MET A 87 1.94 -0.99 3.96
C MET A 87 2.77 -1.15 2.74
#